data_AF-A0A969F875-F1
#
_entry.id   AF-A0A969F875-F1
#
_cell.length_a   1.000
_cell.length_b   1.000
_cell.length_c   1.000
_cell.angle_alpha   90.00
_cell.angle_beta   90.00
_cell.angle_gamma   90.00
#
_symmetry.space_group_name_H-M   'P 1'
#
loop_
_entity.id
_entity.type
_entity.pdbx_description
1 polymer ?
#
loop_
_entity_poly.entity_id
_entity_poly.type
_entity_poly.pdbx_seq_one_letter_code
_entity_poly.pdbx_strand_id
1 'polypeptide(L)'
;MSRWRVVGIFLVLLILVVATLLLVQRRLGAADFGPPVALCPGPDLYGYTCKNGAAYAYIDATHDTLLYELDGVVNLKLPFPFTFYGTTYNELAASSNGNIQFGNASPEYHNGCLNTAPANGMGDMVAPYWDDLDLRFEGFLETELVGEAPNRIFVVEWDEVPRYESGDVLTFEVQLLKAVRTLCFSTRKSTRDRWATAVAPPSAFRVKNKG
;
A
#
# COMPACT_ATOMS: atom_id res chain seq x y z
N MET A 1 29.87 51.38 11.46
CA MET A 1 29.04 50.22 11.89
C MET A 1 29.84 49.50 12.98
N SER A 2 29.30 49.34 14.20
CA SER A 2 30.11 48.84 15.33
C SER A 2 30.54 47.39 15.10
N ARG A 3 31.79 47.07 15.43
CA ARG A 3 32.42 45.75 15.26
C ARG A 3 31.54 44.60 15.78
N TRP A 4 30.73 44.87 16.79
CA TRP A 4 29.78 43.95 17.41
C TRP A 4 28.54 43.62 16.55
N ARG A 5 28.05 44.56 15.71
CA ARG A 5 26.90 44.30 14.82
C ARG A 5 27.27 43.37 13.67
N VAL A 6 28.50 43.47 13.18
CA VAL A 6 29.02 42.61 12.12
C VAL A 6 29.22 41.17 12.65
N VAL A 7 29.83 41.03 13.83
CA VAL A 7 30.04 39.72 14.48
C VAL A 7 28.70 39.02 14.78
N GLY A 8 27.68 39.75 15.24
CA GLY A 8 26.36 39.18 15.52
C GLY A 8 25.66 38.62 14.27
N ILE A 9 25.75 39.30 13.13
CA ILE A 9 25.16 38.84 11.86
C ILE A 9 25.86 37.56 11.36
N PHE A 10 27.19 37.50 11.44
CA PHE A 10 27.95 36.30 11.08
C PHE A 10 27.60 35.11 11.96
N LEU A 11 27.38 35.32 13.26
CA LEU A 11 27.00 34.25 14.19
C LEU A 11 25.61 33.68 13.87
N VAL A 12 24.63 34.53 13.55
CA VAL A 12 23.27 34.11 13.20
C VAL A 12 23.24 33.36 11.87
N LEU A 13 23.95 33.86 10.86
CA LEU A 13 24.06 33.16 9.57
C LEU A 13 24.75 31.80 9.70
N LEU A 14 25.80 31.71 10.54
CA LEU A 14 26.48 30.45 10.82
C LEU A 14 25.53 29.43 11.48
N ILE A 15 24.73 29.86 12.46
CA ILE A 15 23.75 28.99 13.13
C ILE A 15 22.68 28.50 12.15
N LEU A 16 22.16 29.36 11.27
CA LEU A 16 21.17 28.98 10.25
C LEU A 16 21.74 27.98 9.23
N VAL A 17 22.99 28.18 8.79
CA VAL A 17 23.70 27.25 7.89
C VAL A 17 23.95 25.91 8.57
N VAL A 18 24.39 25.90 9.83
CA VAL A 18 24.60 24.66 10.59
C VAL A 18 23.26 23.94 10.85
N ALA A 19 22.19 24.65 11.19
CA ALA A 19 20.86 24.06 11.40
C ALA A 19 20.32 23.43 10.11
N THR A 20 20.46 24.10 8.97
CA THR A 20 20.06 23.56 7.67
C THR A 20 20.92 22.37 7.24
N LEU A 21 22.23 22.40 7.44
CA LEU A 21 23.11 21.25 7.21
C LEU A 21 22.76 20.06 8.10
N LEU A 22 22.45 20.27 9.38
CA LEU A 22 22.03 19.19 10.29
C LEU A 22 20.65 18.61 9.92
N LEU A 23 19.73 19.45 9.42
CA LEU A 23 18.43 18.99 8.91
C LEU A 23 18.57 18.22 7.58
N VAL A 24 19.52 18.58 6.73
CA VAL A 24 19.82 17.87 5.47
C VAL A 24 20.60 16.57 5.72
N GLN A 25 21.55 16.56 6.66
CA GLN A 25 22.34 15.37 7.01
C GLN A 25 21.53 14.29 7.73
N ARG A 26 20.42 14.63 8.39
CA ARG A 26 19.47 13.63 8.92
C ARG A 26 18.87 12.71 7.86
N ARG A 27 18.98 13.04 6.57
CA ARG A 27 18.44 12.20 5.46
C ARG A 27 19.44 11.23 4.84
N LEU A 28 20.69 11.16 5.31
CA LEU A 28 21.72 10.27 4.74
C LEU A 28 22.30 9.34 5.81
N GLY A 29 21.42 8.60 6.49
CA GLY A 29 21.81 7.39 7.21
C GLY A 29 21.38 6.18 6.40
N ALA A 30 22.30 5.51 5.71
CA ALA A 30 22.06 4.16 5.21
C ALA A 30 22.09 3.22 6.41
N ALA A 31 20.91 2.90 6.95
CA ALA A 31 20.77 1.85 7.94
C ALA A 31 20.81 0.50 7.20
N ASP A 32 21.89 -0.24 7.44
CA ASP A 32 22.08 -1.60 6.95
C ASP A 32 21.17 -2.53 7.78
N PHE A 33 20.21 -3.20 7.13
CA PHE A 33 19.28 -4.12 7.80
C PHE A 33 19.44 -5.54 7.26
N GLY A 34 19.26 -6.51 8.17
CA GLY A 34 19.45 -7.94 7.95
C GLY A 34 18.52 -8.57 6.89
N PRO A 35 18.75 -9.86 6.57
CA PRO A 35 18.17 -10.48 5.39
C PRO A 35 16.63 -10.51 5.44
N PRO A 36 15.95 -10.16 4.34
CA PRO A 36 14.50 -10.17 4.23
C PRO A 36 13.97 -11.61 4.35
N VAL A 37 13.04 -11.85 5.28
CA VAL A 37 12.28 -13.10 5.34
C VAL A 37 11.11 -12.99 4.36
N ALA A 38 11.29 -13.51 3.15
CA ALA A 38 10.21 -13.70 2.20
C ALA A 38 9.35 -14.90 2.67
N LEU A 39 8.15 -14.63 3.20
CA LEU A 39 7.12 -15.67 3.34
C LEU A 39 6.48 -15.87 1.97
N CYS A 40 6.97 -16.84 1.21
CA CYS A 40 6.37 -17.31 -0.03
C CYS A 40 5.68 -18.67 0.20
N PRO A 41 4.52 -18.76 0.88
CA PRO A 41 3.73 -19.98 0.84
C PRO A 41 3.11 -20.09 -0.56
N GLY A 42 3.43 -21.13 -1.31
CA GLY A 42 2.82 -21.43 -2.61
C GLY A 42 3.31 -22.76 -3.17
N PRO A 43 2.60 -23.38 -4.14
CA PRO A 43 1.35 -22.91 -4.77
C PRO A 43 0.11 -23.00 -3.87
N ASP A 44 -0.94 -22.25 -4.17
CA ASP A 44 -2.28 -22.56 -3.66
C ASP A 44 -2.92 -23.74 -4.42
N LEU A 45 -4.12 -24.15 -4.00
CA LEU A 45 -4.87 -25.27 -4.62
C LEU A 45 -5.26 -25.03 -6.10
N TYR A 46 -5.08 -23.81 -6.62
CA TYR A 46 -5.47 -23.42 -7.98
C TYR A 46 -4.27 -23.05 -8.87
N GLY A 47 -3.04 -23.25 -8.38
CA GLY A 47 -1.81 -23.10 -9.15
C GLY A 47 -1.19 -21.71 -9.17
N TYR A 48 -1.67 -20.77 -8.36
CA TYR A 48 -1.03 -19.45 -8.19
C TYR A 48 0.22 -19.61 -7.29
N THR A 49 1.36 -19.02 -7.70
CA THR A 49 2.67 -19.20 -7.04
C THR A 49 3.36 -17.87 -6.68
N CYS A 50 3.97 -17.81 -5.49
CA CYS A 50 4.84 -16.70 -5.07
C CYS A 50 6.20 -16.91 -5.72
N LYS A 51 6.56 -16.07 -6.71
CA LYS A 51 7.89 -16.09 -7.30
C LYS A 51 8.77 -15.06 -6.61
N ASN A 52 9.90 -15.50 -6.05
CA ASN A 52 10.98 -14.59 -5.63
C ASN A 52 11.45 -13.80 -6.86
N GLY A 53 11.08 -12.53 -6.96
CA GLY A 53 11.44 -11.60 -8.03
C GLY A 53 11.87 -10.25 -7.49
N ALA A 54 12.45 -9.40 -8.35
CA ALA A 54 12.71 -8.01 -7.99
C ALA A 54 11.38 -7.32 -7.58
N ALA A 55 11.41 -6.49 -6.53
CA ALA A 55 10.24 -5.74 -6.10
C ALA A 55 9.74 -4.85 -7.25
N TYR A 56 8.42 -4.85 -7.48
CA TYR A 56 7.81 -3.88 -8.38
C TYR A 56 7.93 -2.48 -7.76
N ALA A 57 8.07 -1.46 -8.62
CA ALA A 57 8.16 -0.09 -8.16
C ALA A 57 6.80 0.34 -7.57
N TYR A 58 6.86 1.07 -6.46
CA TYR A 58 5.68 1.73 -5.90
C TYR A 58 5.12 2.71 -6.92
N ILE A 59 3.80 2.71 -7.13
CA ILE A 59 3.13 3.68 -7.99
C ILE A 59 2.23 4.53 -7.11
N ASP A 60 2.52 5.82 -7.08
CA ASP A 60 1.71 6.83 -6.40
C ASP A 60 0.42 7.04 -7.20
N ALA A 61 -0.71 6.72 -6.60
CA ALA A 61 -2.03 7.01 -7.11
C ALA A 61 -2.44 8.43 -6.76
N THR A 62 -3.29 9.00 -7.60
CA THR A 62 -3.73 10.40 -7.45
C THR A 62 -5.21 10.60 -7.72
N HIS A 63 -5.92 9.55 -8.15
CA HIS A 63 -7.35 9.63 -8.43
C HIS A 63 -8.15 9.12 -7.22
N ASP A 64 -8.57 10.05 -6.39
CA ASP A 64 -9.41 9.80 -5.22
C ASP A 64 -10.74 9.13 -5.59
N THR A 65 -11.08 8.07 -4.85
CA THR A 65 -12.35 7.33 -4.98
C THR A 65 -13.52 8.01 -4.27
N LEU A 66 -13.24 9.04 -3.44
CA LEU A 66 -14.19 9.76 -2.60
C LEU A 66 -14.84 8.91 -1.51
N LEU A 67 -14.20 7.79 -1.13
CA LEU A 67 -14.65 6.97 -0.01
C LEU A 67 -14.11 7.54 1.30
N TYR A 68 -14.97 8.23 2.06
CA TYR A 68 -14.63 8.81 3.37
C TYR A 68 -15.53 8.24 4.49
N GLU A 69 -15.54 6.93 4.60
CA GLU A 69 -16.43 6.20 5.52
C GLU A 69 -15.62 5.23 6.39
N LEU A 70 -16.15 4.94 7.58
CA LEU A 70 -15.73 3.77 8.35
C LEU A 70 -16.49 2.58 7.78
N ASP A 71 -15.80 1.46 7.59
CA ASP A 71 -16.38 0.24 7.01
C ASP A 71 -17.04 0.49 5.64
N GLY A 72 -16.45 1.39 4.87
CA GLY A 72 -16.95 1.80 3.56
C GLY A 72 -16.49 0.87 2.45
N VAL A 73 -17.27 0.79 1.37
CA VAL A 73 -16.89 0.07 0.15
C VAL A 73 -17.31 0.88 -1.09
N VAL A 74 -16.41 0.98 -2.07
CA VAL A 74 -16.65 1.67 -3.34
C VAL A 74 -16.45 0.73 -4.52
N ASN A 75 -17.38 0.73 -5.48
CA ASN A 75 -17.26 -0.04 -6.71
C ASN A 75 -16.44 0.72 -7.75
N LEU A 76 -15.38 0.09 -8.24
CA LEU A 76 -14.44 0.65 -9.21
C LEU A 76 -14.55 -0.11 -10.53
N LYS A 77 -14.82 0.61 -11.62
CA LYS A 77 -14.78 0.03 -12.98
C LYS A 77 -13.33 -0.26 -13.35
N LEU A 78 -13.06 -1.49 -13.78
CA LEU A 78 -11.73 -1.86 -14.23
C LEU A 78 -11.46 -1.29 -15.63
N PRO A 79 -10.27 -0.69 -15.87
CA PRO A 79 -9.89 -0.16 -17.19
C PRO A 79 -9.57 -1.26 -18.22
N PHE A 80 -9.60 -2.52 -17.80
CA PHE A 80 -9.56 -3.72 -18.63
C PHE A 80 -10.22 -4.89 -17.90
N PRO A 81 -10.75 -5.88 -18.64
CA PRO A 81 -11.18 -7.13 -18.04
C PRO A 81 -10.01 -7.80 -17.29
N PHE A 82 -10.22 -8.16 -16.04
CA PHE A 82 -9.24 -8.84 -15.19
C PHE A 82 -9.73 -10.25 -14.86
N THR A 83 -8.89 -11.26 -15.08
CA THR A 83 -9.22 -12.65 -14.76
C THR A 83 -8.59 -13.04 -13.42
N PHE A 84 -9.41 -13.37 -12.43
CA PHE A 84 -9.01 -13.82 -11.11
C PHE A 84 -9.74 -15.15 -10.81
N TYR A 85 -9.02 -16.17 -10.34
CA TYR A 85 -9.54 -17.53 -10.15
C TYR A 85 -10.34 -18.12 -11.33
N GLY A 86 -9.97 -17.75 -12.55
CA GLY A 86 -10.65 -18.24 -13.77
C GLY A 86 -11.92 -17.48 -14.14
N THR A 87 -12.40 -16.59 -13.28
CA THR A 87 -13.52 -15.69 -13.55
C THR A 87 -13.02 -14.35 -14.06
N THR A 88 -13.67 -13.79 -15.08
CA THR A 88 -13.32 -12.48 -15.63
C THR A 88 -14.26 -11.40 -15.10
N TYR A 89 -13.67 -10.36 -14.52
CA TYR A 89 -14.35 -9.23 -13.91
C TYR A 89 -14.10 -7.95 -14.72
N ASN A 90 -15.10 -7.08 -14.75
CA ASN A 90 -15.00 -5.73 -15.34
C ASN A 90 -15.07 -4.62 -14.28
N GLU A 91 -15.20 -5.01 -13.02
CA GLU A 91 -15.22 -4.13 -11.86
C GLU A 91 -14.71 -4.91 -10.64
N LEU A 92 -14.34 -4.16 -9.62
CA LEU A 92 -14.04 -4.66 -8.28
C LEU A 92 -14.67 -3.73 -7.27
N ALA A 93 -14.78 -4.18 -6.02
CA ALA A 93 -15.11 -3.33 -4.89
C ALA A 93 -13.84 -3.12 -4.07
N ALA A 94 -13.51 -1.87 -3.73
CA ALA A 94 -12.41 -1.54 -2.83
C ALA A 94 -13.00 -1.12 -1.47
N SER A 95 -12.51 -1.73 -0.40
CA SER A 95 -12.97 -1.47 0.97
C SER A 95 -12.03 -0.52 1.69
N SER A 96 -12.56 0.32 2.58
CA SER A 96 -11.75 1.09 3.53
C SER A 96 -10.78 0.17 4.30
N ASN A 97 -11.23 -1.06 4.59
CA ASN A 97 -10.54 -2.09 5.37
C ASN A 97 -9.45 -2.84 4.59
N GLY A 98 -8.74 -2.14 3.68
CA GLY A 98 -7.49 -2.59 3.08
C GLY A 98 -7.56 -3.87 2.23
N ASN A 99 -8.68 -4.07 1.56
CA ASN A 99 -8.91 -5.18 0.64
C ASN A 99 -9.70 -4.76 -0.60
N ILE A 100 -9.51 -5.50 -1.71
CA ILE A 100 -10.40 -5.47 -2.87
C ILE A 100 -11.14 -6.81 -3.00
N GLN A 101 -12.37 -6.76 -3.49
CA GLN A 101 -13.26 -7.90 -3.68
C GLN A 101 -13.77 -7.92 -5.13
N PHE A 102 -13.97 -9.12 -5.66
CA PHE A 102 -14.44 -9.38 -7.01
C PHE A 102 -15.81 -10.06 -6.94
N GLY A 103 -16.86 -9.34 -7.33
CA GLY A 103 -18.25 -9.81 -7.30
C GLY A 103 -18.97 -9.65 -5.95
N ASN A 104 -18.26 -9.17 -4.92
CA ASN A 104 -18.78 -8.87 -3.60
C ASN A 104 -18.36 -7.45 -3.17
N ALA A 105 -19.02 -6.90 -2.15
CA ALA A 105 -18.77 -5.58 -1.59
C ALA A 105 -19.03 -5.59 -0.07
N SER A 106 -18.35 -6.49 0.64
CA SER A 106 -18.48 -6.67 2.09
C SER A 106 -17.68 -5.61 2.85
N PRO A 107 -18.26 -4.98 3.89
CA PRO A 107 -17.56 -4.02 4.75
C PRO A 107 -16.80 -4.68 5.91
N GLU A 108 -16.71 -6.02 5.96
CA GLU A 108 -16.08 -6.74 7.07
C GLU A 108 -14.65 -6.25 7.36
N TYR A 109 -14.37 -5.94 8.63
CA TYR A 109 -13.08 -5.47 9.13
C TYR A 109 -12.32 -6.53 9.93
N HIS A 110 -13.02 -7.58 10.40
CA HIS A 110 -12.38 -8.65 11.16
C HIS A 110 -11.56 -9.57 10.26
N ASN A 111 -10.25 -9.41 10.31
CA ASN A 111 -9.33 -10.20 9.52
C ASN A 111 -9.11 -11.63 10.07
N GLY A 112 -8.84 -12.56 9.16
CA GLY A 112 -8.59 -13.96 9.48
C GLY A 112 -7.67 -14.64 8.48
N CYS A 113 -7.20 -15.85 8.82
CA CYS A 113 -6.35 -16.65 7.93
C CYS A 113 -7.13 -17.14 6.70
N LEU A 114 -6.72 -16.74 5.49
CA LEU A 114 -7.36 -17.14 4.22
C LEU A 114 -6.82 -18.47 3.66
N ASN A 115 -6.57 -19.47 4.51
CA ASN A 115 -5.78 -20.66 4.15
C ASN A 115 -6.53 -21.77 3.39
N THR A 116 -7.87 -21.78 3.39
CA THR A 116 -8.65 -22.88 2.79
C THR A 116 -9.86 -22.42 1.97
N ALA A 117 -10.34 -21.21 2.19
CA ALA A 117 -11.44 -20.59 1.44
C ALA A 117 -11.35 -19.06 1.59
N PRO A 118 -12.00 -18.30 0.70
CA PRO A 118 -12.22 -16.88 0.96
C PRO A 118 -13.01 -16.69 2.25
N ALA A 119 -12.77 -15.57 2.94
CA ALA A 119 -13.53 -15.25 4.14
C ALA A 119 -15.03 -15.17 3.83
N ASN A 120 -15.85 -15.62 4.78
CA ASN A 120 -17.29 -15.73 4.58
C ASN A 120 -17.89 -14.37 4.19
N GLY A 121 -18.64 -14.33 3.09
CA GLY A 121 -19.23 -13.08 2.57
C GLY A 121 -18.29 -12.17 1.77
N MET A 122 -16.98 -12.41 1.76
CA MET A 122 -15.99 -11.58 1.04
C MET A 122 -15.86 -11.94 -0.44
N GLY A 123 -16.26 -13.16 -0.84
CA GLY A 123 -16.09 -13.64 -2.21
C GLY A 123 -14.62 -13.72 -2.62
N ASP A 124 -14.34 -13.67 -3.92
CA ASP A 124 -12.96 -13.65 -4.41
C ASP A 124 -12.31 -12.32 -4.02
N MET A 125 -11.23 -12.37 -3.24
CA MET A 125 -10.65 -11.16 -2.65
C MET A 125 -9.13 -11.14 -2.66
N VAL A 126 -8.61 -9.94 -2.50
CA VAL A 126 -7.20 -9.59 -2.49
C VAL A 126 -7.01 -8.64 -1.31
N ALA A 127 -6.31 -9.10 -0.28
CA ALA A 127 -6.14 -8.38 0.99
C ALA A 127 -4.65 -8.11 1.27
N PRO A 128 -4.07 -7.01 0.75
CA PRO A 128 -2.72 -6.59 1.12
C PRO A 128 -2.60 -6.30 2.61
N TYR A 129 -3.65 -5.71 3.19
CA TYR A 129 -3.71 -5.34 4.60
C TYR A 129 -5.17 -5.29 5.06
N TRP A 130 -5.77 -6.45 5.28
CA TRP A 130 -7.13 -6.49 5.83
C TRP A 130 -7.11 -6.28 7.34
N ASP A 131 -7.72 -5.20 7.79
CA ASP A 131 -7.85 -4.79 9.20
C ASP A 131 -8.95 -3.71 9.29
N ASP A 132 -9.23 -3.25 10.51
CA ASP A 132 -10.15 -2.15 10.79
C ASP A 132 -9.49 -0.79 10.52
N LEU A 133 -9.80 -0.18 9.37
CA LEU A 133 -9.19 1.06 8.87
C LEU A 133 -10.24 2.16 8.71
N ASP A 134 -9.84 3.41 8.95
CA ASP A 134 -10.76 4.55 9.07
C ASP A 134 -10.44 5.67 8.08
N LEU A 135 -11.24 5.81 7.01
CA LEU A 135 -11.08 6.86 5.99
C LEU A 135 -11.88 8.14 6.28
N ARG A 136 -12.56 8.26 7.43
CA ARG A 136 -13.48 9.38 7.68
C ARG A 136 -12.80 10.74 7.83
N PHE A 137 -11.54 10.74 8.27
CA PHE A 137 -10.86 11.97 8.72
C PHE A 137 -9.45 12.16 8.16
N GLU A 138 -8.78 11.09 7.73
CA GLU A 138 -7.40 11.10 7.27
C GLU A 138 -7.17 9.97 6.26
N GLY A 139 -6.18 10.16 5.40
CA GLY A 139 -5.83 9.23 4.34
C GLY A 139 -6.81 9.23 3.16
N PHE A 140 -6.44 8.48 2.13
CA PHE A 140 -7.19 8.38 0.90
C PHE A 140 -7.20 6.94 0.39
N LEU A 141 -8.32 6.56 -0.23
CA LEU A 141 -8.38 5.40 -1.11
C LEU A 141 -8.37 5.93 -2.55
N GLU A 142 -7.29 5.64 -3.28
CA GLU A 142 -6.99 6.23 -4.57
C GLU A 142 -6.74 5.17 -5.63
N THR A 143 -6.80 5.59 -6.89
CA THR A 143 -6.54 4.75 -8.04
C THR A 143 -5.60 5.40 -9.05
N GLU A 144 -4.95 4.57 -9.87
CA GLU A 144 -4.13 5.05 -10.98
C GLU A 144 -4.13 4.07 -12.14
N LEU A 145 -4.06 4.57 -13.37
CA LEU A 145 -3.85 3.76 -14.55
C LEU A 145 -2.54 4.13 -15.21
N VAL A 146 -1.55 3.25 -15.06
CA VAL A 146 -0.22 3.46 -15.64
C VAL A 146 -0.02 2.60 -16.89
N GLY A 147 0.65 3.19 -17.88
CA GLY A 147 1.01 2.54 -19.13
C GLY A 147 -0.11 2.56 -20.17
N GLU A 148 0.15 1.92 -21.29
CA GLU A 148 -0.73 1.92 -22.47
C GLU A 148 -1.04 0.50 -22.92
N ALA A 149 -2.15 0.31 -23.63
CA ALA A 149 -2.49 -1.01 -24.15
C ALA A 149 -1.34 -1.56 -25.05
N PRO A 150 -0.96 -2.85 -24.91
CA PRO A 150 -1.55 -3.89 -24.06
C PRO A 150 -0.99 -3.96 -22.62
N ASN A 151 0.04 -3.18 -22.30
CA ASN A 151 0.78 -3.22 -21.03
C ASN A 151 0.29 -2.12 -20.07
N ARG A 152 -0.83 -2.39 -19.39
CA ARG A 152 -1.41 -1.47 -18.39
C ARG A 152 -1.37 -2.05 -16.99
N ILE A 153 -1.22 -1.17 -16.02
CA ILE A 153 -1.27 -1.45 -14.58
C ILE A 153 -2.40 -0.61 -14.01
N PHE A 154 -3.37 -1.26 -13.36
CA PHE A 154 -4.37 -0.56 -12.57
C PHE A 154 -4.00 -0.67 -11.09
N VAL A 155 -3.85 0.47 -10.44
CA VAL A 155 -3.42 0.59 -9.05
C VAL A 155 -4.62 0.96 -8.18
N VAL A 156 -4.72 0.33 -7.03
CA VAL A 156 -5.62 0.73 -5.93
C VAL A 156 -4.72 0.93 -4.70
N GLU A 157 -4.68 2.16 -4.19
CA GLU A 157 -3.81 2.58 -3.10
C GLU A 157 -4.63 3.04 -1.90
N TRP A 158 -4.21 2.62 -0.72
CA TRP A 158 -4.58 3.22 0.55
C TRP A 158 -3.39 4.08 0.95
N ASP A 159 -3.50 5.39 0.87
CA ASP A 159 -2.44 6.32 1.26
C ASP A 159 -2.75 6.99 2.59
N GLU A 160 -1.80 6.94 3.52
CA GLU A 160 -1.87 7.52 4.85
C GLU A 160 -3.17 7.18 5.61
N VAL A 161 -3.69 5.96 5.45
CA VAL A 161 -4.94 5.53 6.09
C VAL A 161 -4.68 5.09 7.54
N PRO A 162 -5.34 5.70 8.54
CA PRO A 162 -5.19 5.30 9.92
C PRO A 162 -5.95 4.01 10.22
N ARG A 163 -5.36 3.19 11.10
CA ARG A 163 -6.07 2.09 11.74
C ARG A 163 -7.02 2.64 12.82
N TYR A 164 -8.22 2.09 12.87
CA TYR A 164 -9.22 2.46 13.86
C TYR A 164 -8.68 2.30 15.29
N GLU A 165 -8.89 3.32 16.13
CA GLU A 165 -8.47 3.44 17.54
C GLU A 165 -6.97 3.36 17.87
N SER A 166 -6.10 2.85 16.98
CA SER A 166 -4.64 2.82 17.23
C SER A 166 -3.91 4.07 16.72
N GLY A 167 -4.43 4.70 15.66
CA GLY A 167 -3.80 5.84 14.99
C GLY A 167 -2.51 5.49 14.24
N ASP A 168 -2.18 4.20 14.09
CA ASP A 168 -1.09 3.78 13.20
C ASP A 168 -1.51 4.07 11.75
N VAL A 169 -0.64 4.72 10.99
CA VAL A 169 -0.93 5.15 9.62
C VAL A 169 -0.25 4.23 8.61
N LEU A 170 -1.02 3.80 7.62
CA LEU A 170 -0.63 2.79 6.66
C LEU A 170 -0.75 3.34 5.23
N THR A 171 0.32 3.18 4.46
CA THR A 171 0.29 3.37 3.01
C THR A 171 0.60 2.03 2.33
N PHE A 172 -0.24 1.56 1.41
CA PHE A 172 -0.05 0.32 0.66
C PHE A 172 -0.91 0.27 -0.61
N GLU A 173 -0.51 -0.56 -1.57
CA GLU A 173 -1.16 -0.64 -2.88
C GLU A 173 -1.36 -2.08 -3.37
N VAL A 174 -2.34 -2.22 -4.27
CA VAL A 174 -2.54 -3.36 -5.17
C VAL A 174 -2.29 -2.90 -6.60
N GLN A 175 -1.47 -3.63 -7.35
CA GLN A 175 -1.29 -3.43 -8.79
C GLN A 175 -1.83 -4.63 -9.58
N LEU A 176 -2.79 -4.39 -10.46
CA LEU A 176 -3.34 -5.37 -11.41
C LEU A 176 -2.68 -5.22 -12.78
N LEU A 177 -1.98 -6.24 -13.27
CA LEU A 177 -1.24 -6.17 -14.55
C LEU A 177 -2.00 -6.89 -15.67
N LYS A 178 -2.34 -6.14 -16.74
CA LYS A 178 -3.04 -6.67 -17.93
C LYS A 178 -2.21 -7.70 -18.71
N ALA A 179 -0.91 -7.46 -18.86
CA ALA A 179 -0.05 -8.21 -19.79
C ALA A 179 0.29 -9.63 -19.33
N VAL A 180 0.14 -9.93 -18.03
CA VAL A 180 0.72 -11.14 -17.44
C VAL A 180 -0.19 -11.81 -16.40
N ARG A 181 -1.46 -11.37 -16.28
CA ARG A 181 -2.39 -11.82 -15.21
C ARG A 181 -1.72 -11.85 -13.83
N THR A 182 -0.90 -10.84 -13.57
CA THR A 182 -0.08 -10.76 -12.37
C THR A 182 -0.67 -9.71 -11.44
N LEU A 183 -0.73 -10.05 -10.17
CA LEU A 183 -1.15 -9.21 -9.06
C LEU A 183 0.10 -8.91 -8.23
N CYS A 184 0.31 -7.66 -7.83
CA CYS A 184 1.46 -7.23 -7.04
C CYS A 184 1.03 -6.31 -5.90
N PHE A 185 1.79 -6.30 -4.82
CA PHE A 185 1.52 -5.47 -3.65
C PHE A 185 2.80 -4.77 -3.17
N SER A 186 2.63 -3.56 -2.67
CA SER A 186 3.69 -2.79 -2.03
C SER A 186 3.14 -2.08 -0.80
N THR A 187 4.02 -1.80 0.16
CA THR A 187 3.67 -1.11 1.41
C THR A 187 4.70 -0.01 1.64
N ARG A 188 4.29 1.09 2.26
CA ARG A 188 5.13 2.17 2.75
C ARG A 188 4.61 2.53 4.15
N LYS A 189 5.28 2.07 5.21
CA LYS A 189 4.79 2.28 6.58
C LYS A 189 5.21 3.63 7.17
N SER A 190 4.29 4.28 7.89
CA SER A 190 4.59 5.34 8.86
C SER A 190 4.31 4.86 10.31
N THR A 191 5.40 4.49 11.00
CA THR A 191 5.56 4.27 12.45
C THR A 191 4.93 3.05 13.17
N ARG A 192 5.77 2.46 14.04
CA ARG A 192 5.64 1.39 15.06
C ARG A 192 5.16 -0.01 14.68
N ASP A 193 6.07 -0.97 14.86
CA ASP A 193 5.94 -2.40 14.67
C ASP A 193 4.67 -3.01 15.28
N ARG A 194 4.03 -3.88 14.50
CA ARG A 194 3.57 -5.24 14.85
C ARG A 194 2.78 -5.86 13.67
N TRP A 195 3.35 -6.93 13.13
CA TRP A 195 2.83 -7.96 12.19
C TRP A 195 1.66 -7.60 11.26
N ALA A 196 1.96 -7.35 9.98
CA ALA A 196 0.98 -7.48 8.90
C ALA A 196 0.89 -8.95 8.50
N THR A 197 -0.20 -9.62 8.85
CA THR A 197 -0.53 -10.95 8.32
C THR A 197 -1.28 -10.77 7.01
N ALA A 198 -0.56 -10.72 5.89
CA ALA A 198 -1.16 -10.87 4.57
C ALA A 198 -1.16 -12.35 4.22
N VAL A 199 -2.30 -13.03 4.38
CA VAL A 199 -2.55 -14.27 3.64
C VAL A 199 -3.42 -13.87 2.47
N ALA A 200 -2.81 -13.51 1.34
CA ALA A 200 -3.46 -13.61 0.06
C ALA A 200 -2.70 -14.65 -0.77
N PRO A 201 -3.41 -15.46 -1.57
CA PRO A 201 -2.84 -16.50 -2.40
C PRO A 201 -1.75 -15.97 -3.35
N PRO A 202 -0.84 -16.85 -3.78
CA PRO A 202 0.55 -16.49 -3.97
C PRO A 202 0.74 -15.77 -5.31
N SER A 203 0.96 -14.46 -5.28
CA SER A 203 1.52 -13.72 -6.41
C SER A 203 2.37 -12.56 -5.88
N ALA A 204 3.67 -12.63 -6.17
CA ALA A 204 4.72 -11.63 -5.97
C ALA A 204 4.73 -10.88 -4.62
N PHE A 205 5.47 -11.39 -3.62
CA PHE A 205 5.62 -10.69 -2.34
C PHE A 205 7.06 -10.22 -2.06
N ARG A 206 7.21 -8.90 -1.88
CA ARG A 206 8.08 -8.29 -0.86
C ARG A 206 7.39 -7.05 -0.32
N VAL A 207 7.11 -7.06 0.99
CA VAL A 207 6.77 -5.87 1.79
C VAL A 207 8.01 -4.97 1.83
N LYS A 208 7.92 -3.75 1.30
CA LYS A 208 9.01 -2.76 1.39
C LYS A 208 8.67 -1.71 2.44
N ASN A 209 8.80 -2.05 3.72
CA ASN A 209 8.85 -1.01 4.73
C ASN A 209 10.12 -0.16 4.54
N LYS A 210 9.93 1.14 4.33
CA LYS A 210 10.98 2.17 4.24
C LYS A 210 10.44 3.35 5.05
N GLY A 211 11.14 3.99 5.95
CA GLY A 211 12.53 3.98 6.38
C GLY A 211 12.68 5.22 7.27
#